data_AF-A0A836V8K3-F1
#
_entry.id   AF-A0A836V8K3-F1
#
_cell.length_a   1.000
_cell.length_b   1.000
_cell.length_c   1.000
_cell.angle_alpha   90.00
_cell.angle_beta   90.00
_cell.angle_gamma   90.00
#
_symmetry.space_group_name_H-M   'P 1'
#
loop_
_entity.id
_entity.type
_entity.pdbx_description
1 polymer ?
#
loop_
_entity_poly.entity_id
_entity_poly.type
_entity_poly.pdbx_seq_one_letter_code
_entity_poly.pdbx_strand_id
1 'polypeptide(L)'
;MSEENKIDIKYLQLLVLQESENDAMQKLDSNLYNSISKFIGDLKSEECDGIDAKIKNTLLDMVTELASSLLKLRLEKASLDSSNSSTLLDVEKYILDSQKEMEERKEMILSRILNGKPELLGSHDQ
;
A
#
# COMPACT_ATOMS: atom_id res chain seq x y z
N MET A 1 8.93 -27.52 7.00
CA MET A 1 9.59 -27.42 5.68
C MET A 1 8.48 -27.18 4.68
N SER A 2 8.21 -25.91 4.40
CA SER A 2 7.25 -25.48 3.38
C SER A 2 8.02 -24.63 2.39
N GLU A 3 7.90 -24.93 1.10
CA GLU A 3 8.30 -24.04 -0.01
C GLU A 3 7.32 -22.86 -0.14
N GLU A 4 6.87 -22.29 0.98
CA GLU A 4 5.80 -21.28 1.01
C GLU A 4 6.37 -19.88 0.81
N ASN A 5 5.91 -19.25 -0.28
CA ASN A 5 5.97 -17.82 -0.58
C ASN A 5 7.35 -17.20 -0.87
N LYS A 6 8.11 -17.80 -1.79
CA LYS A 6 9.16 -17.02 -2.46
C LYS A 6 8.47 -15.96 -3.33
N ILE A 7 8.66 -14.69 -3.00
CA ILE A 7 8.22 -13.58 -3.85
C ILE A 7 9.00 -13.65 -5.16
N ASP A 8 8.28 -13.70 -6.27
CA ASP A 8 8.82 -13.50 -7.60
C ASP A 8 7.88 -12.61 -8.43
N ILE A 9 8.36 -12.17 -9.59
CA ILE A 9 7.60 -11.26 -10.45
C ILE A 9 6.28 -11.85 -10.96
N LYS A 10 6.21 -13.16 -11.22
CA LYS A 10 5.00 -13.81 -11.73
C LYS A 10 3.94 -13.88 -10.63
N TYR A 11 4.36 -14.18 -9.41
CA TYR A 11 3.48 -14.17 -8.25
C TYR A 11 2.92 -12.77 -8.00
N LEU A 12 3.76 -11.73 -8.02
CA LEU A 12 3.30 -10.35 -7.85
C LEU A 12 2.36 -9.91 -8.97
N GLN A 13 2.66 -10.27 -10.21
CA GLN A 13 1.78 -10.01 -11.34
C GLN A 13 0.41 -10.67 -11.15
N LEU A 14 0.38 -11.93 -10.69
CA LEU A 14 -0.86 -12.64 -10.40
C LEU A 14 -1.69 -11.94 -9.32
N LEU A 15 -1.06 -11.53 -8.22
CA LEU A 15 -1.75 -10.81 -7.14
C LEU A 15 -2.37 -9.50 -7.63
N VAL A 16 -1.64 -8.71 -8.42
CA VAL A 16 -2.14 -7.45 -8.98
C VAL A 16 -3.31 -7.70 -9.92
N LEU A 17 -3.22 -8.69 -10.81
CA LEU A 17 -4.31 -9.04 -11.72
C LEU A 17 -5.56 -9.46 -10.95
N GLN A 18 -5.41 -10.37 -9.99
CA GLN A 18 -6.52 -10.84 -9.15
C GLN A 18 -7.15 -9.70 -8.35
N GLU A 19 -6.33 -8.76 -7.84
CA GLU A 19 -6.87 -7.57 -7.19
C GLU A 19 -7.63 -6.69 -8.19
N SER A 20 -7.17 -6.55 -9.42
CA SER A 20 -7.84 -5.67 -10.40
C SER A 20 -9.14 -6.25 -10.97
N GLU A 21 -9.24 -7.58 -11.10
CA GLU A 21 -10.34 -8.25 -11.82
C GLU A 21 -11.51 -8.65 -10.92
N ASN A 22 -11.29 -8.75 -9.61
CA ASN A 22 -12.33 -9.14 -8.64
C ASN A 22 -12.85 -7.93 -7.86
N ASP A 23 -14.15 -7.88 -7.59
CA ASP A 23 -14.72 -6.81 -6.74
C ASP A 23 -14.31 -6.97 -5.27
N ALA A 24 -14.30 -8.20 -4.77
CA ALA A 24 -13.91 -8.50 -3.40
C ALA A 24 -12.41 -8.33 -3.19
N MET A 25 -12.00 -7.82 -2.02
CA MET A 25 -10.59 -7.78 -1.64
C MET A 25 -10.06 -9.20 -1.39
N GLN A 26 -8.94 -9.54 -2.04
CA GLN A 26 -8.32 -10.83 -1.84
C GLN A 26 -7.67 -10.91 -0.45
N LYS A 27 -7.59 -12.13 0.11
CA LYS A 27 -6.85 -12.38 1.36
C LYS A 27 -5.37 -12.50 1.05
N LEU A 28 -4.56 -11.64 1.66
CA LEU A 28 -3.10 -11.65 1.52
C LEU A 28 -2.41 -12.14 2.79
N ASP A 29 -1.18 -12.58 2.62
CA ASP A 29 -0.26 -12.84 3.73
C ASP A 29 0.02 -11.52 4.48
N SER A 30 -0.08 -11.53 5.81
CA SER A 30 0.18 -10.35 6.63
C SER A 30 1.61 -9.80 6.50
N ASN A 31 2.54 -10.65 6.08
CA ASN A 31 3.94 -10.32 5.87
C ASN A 31 4.25 -10.00 4.40
N LEU A 32 3.26 -9.92 3.50
CA LEU A 32 3.48 -9.73 2.06
C LEU A 32 4.38 -8.54 1.75
N TYR A 33 4.08 -7.36 2.29
CA TYR A 33 4.86 -6.14 2.02
C TYR A 33 6.30 -6.24 2.54
N ASN A 34 6.53 -6.94 3.65
CA ASN A 34 7.88 -7.21 4.15
C ASN A 34 8.62 -8.19 3.22
N SER A 35 7.94 -9.22 2.71
CA SER A 35 8.50 -10.16 1.75
C SER A 35 8.86 -9.48 0.42
N ILE A 36 8.02 -8.55 -0.06
CA ILE A 36 8.31 -7.71 -1.23
C ILE A 36 9.52 -6.81 -0.95
N SER A 37 9.55 -6.14 0.20
CA SER A 37 10.66 -5.29 0.61
C SER A 37 11.97 -6.06 0.65
N LYS A 38 11.97 -7.28 1.21
CA LYS A 38 13.13 -8.17 1.23
C LYS A 38 13.56 -8.53 -0.19
N PHE A 39 12.64 -8.93 -1.06
CA PHE A 39 12.96 -9.29 -2.45
C PHE A 39 13.57 -8.11 -3.23
N ILE A 40 13.03 -6.89 -3.06
CA ILE A 40 13.61 -5.67 -3.62
C ILE A 40 15.00 -5.39 -3.03
N GLY A 41 15.19 -5.58 -1.73
CA GLY A 41 16.47 -5.42 -1.05
C GLY A 41 17.53 -6.37 -1.60
N ASP A 42 17.18 -7.64 -1.77
CA ASP A 42 18.04 -8.68 -2.33
C ASP A 42 18.48 -8.28 -3.76
N LEU A 43 17.52 -7.89 -4.63
CA LEU A 43 17.81 -7.39 -5.99
C LEU A 43 18.72 -6.16 -6.00
N LYS A 44 18.55 -5.23 -5.06
CA LYS A 44 19.41 -4.03 -4.97
C LYS A 44 20.82 -4.36 -4.52
N SER A 45 20.99 -5.38 -3.67
CA SER A 45 22.28 -5.77 -3.10
C SER A 45 23.16 -6.56 -4.07
N GLU A 46 22.58 -7.15 -5.10
CA GLU A 46 23.31 -7.96 -6.08
C GLU A 46 24.22 -7.10 -6.96
N GLU A 47 25.53 -7.34 -6.94
CA GLU A 47 26.48 -6.64 -7.79
C GLU A 47 26.43 -7.24 -9.22
N CYS A 48 26.05 -6.43 -10.21
CA CYS A 48 25.98 -6.81 -11.62
C CYS A 48 26.57 -5.69 -12.49
N ASP A 49 27.10 -6.03 -13.66
CA ASP A 49 27.61 -5.06 -14.63
C ASP A 49 27.04 -5.31 -16.04
N GLY A 50 27.20 -4.34 -16.94
CA GLY A 50 26.87 -4.48 -18.35
C GLY A 50 25.39 -4.79 -18.63
N ILE A 51 25.13 -5.89 -19.33
CA ILE A 51 23.77 -6.33 -19.70
C ILE A 51 23.02 -6.85 -18.47
N ASP A 52 23.70 -7.53 -17.56
CA ASP A 52 23.08 -8.11 -16.36
C ASP A 52 22.53 -7.02 -15.45
N ALA A 53 23.27 -5.92 -15.30
CA ALA A 53 22.79 -4.73 -14.58
C ALA A 53 21.52 -4.13 -15.21
N LYS A 54 21.43 -4.09 -16.55
CA LYS A 54 20.23 -3.60 -17.25
C LYS A 54 19.02 -4.49 -17.00
N ILE A 55 19.18 -5.81 -17.14
CA ILE A 55 18.11 -6.79 -16.90
C ILE A 55 17.62 -6.70 -15.45
N LYS A 56 18.54 -6.64 -14.49
CA LYS A 56 18.23 -6.49 -13.06
C LYS A 56 17.48 -5.20 -12.76
N ASN A 57 17.91 -4.07 -13.32
CA ASN A 57 17.23 -2.79 -13.12
C ASN A 57 15.82 -2.81 -13.71
N THR A 58 15.62 -3.36 -14.91
CA THR A 58 14.27 -3.54 -15.48
C THR A 58 13.40 -4.45 -14.62
N LEU A 59 13.96 -5.53 -14.07
CA LEU A 59 13.25 -6.38 -13.11
C LEU A 59 12.85 -5.62 -11.85
N LEU A 60 13.76 -4.82 -11.29
CA LEU A 60 13.52 -3.98 -10.13
C LEU A 60 12.40 -2.95 -10.37
N ASP A 61 12.40 -2.30 -11.54
CA ASP A 61 11.37 -1.34 -11.94
C ASP A 61 10.00 -2.02 -12.00
N MET A 62 9.89 -3.17 -12.70
CA MET A 62 8.63 -3.91 -12.80
C MET A 62 8.10 -4.38 -11.43
N VAL A 63 8.99 -4.86 -10.55
CA VAL A 63 8.61 -5.31 -9.21
C VAL A 63 8.11 -4.15 -8.36
N THR A 64 8.75 -2.97 -8.48
CA THR A 64 8.35 -1.76 -7.77
C THR A 64 7.00 -1.23 -8.27
N GLU A 65 6.76 -1.27 -9.58
CA GLU A 65 5.48 -0.91 -10.20
C GLU A 65 4.35 -1.84 -9.75
N LEU A 66 4.59 -3.16 -9.75
CA LEU A 66 3.61 -4.15 -9.28
C LEU A 66 3.27 -3.95 -7.80
N ALA A 67 4.28 -3.77 -6.95
CA ALA A 67 4.08 -3.54 -5.52
C ALA A 67 3.26 -2.27 -5.25
N SER A 68 3.59 -1.18 -5.96
CA SER A 68 2.89 0.10 -5.83
C SER A 68 1.44 0.00 -6.33
N SER A 69 1.24 -0.69 -7.46
CA SER A 69 -0.09 -0.92 -8.03
C SER A 69 -0.97 -1.76 -7.11
N LEU A 70 -0.42 -2.83 -6.53
CA LEU A 70 -1.13 -3.68 -5.58
C LEU A 70 -1.62 -2.88 -4.36
N LEU A 71 -0.73 -2.12 -3.73
CA LEU A 71 -1.09 -1.30 -2.57
C LEU A 71 -2.18 -0.28 -2.93
N LYS A 72 -2.02 0.42 -4.06
CA LYS A 72 -2.99 1.41 -4.53
C LYS A 72 -4.38 0.79 -4.75
N LEU A 73 -4.46 -0.29 -5.51
CA LEU A 73 -5.73 -0.98 -5.81
C LEU A 73 -6.45 -1.40 -4.53
N ARG A 74 -5.71 -1.91 -3.55
CA ARG A 74 -6.27 -2.36 -2.28
C ARG A 74 -6.82 -1.22 -1.44
N LEU A 75 -6.09 -0.11 -1.34
CA LEU A 75 -6.57 1.08 -0.63
C LEU A 75 -7.81 1.69 -1.29
N GLU A 76 -7.83 1.75 -2.63
CA GLU A 76 -8.98 2.24 -3.39
C GLU A 76 -10.23 1.39 -3.14
N LYS A 77 -10.10 0.05 -3.21
CA LYS A 77 -11.21 -0.86 -2.89
C LYS A 77 -11.71 -0.74 -1.47
N ALA A 78 -10.78 -0.70 -0.50
CA ALA A 78 -11.12 -0.58 0.91
C ALA A 78 -11.88 0.70 1.22
N SER A 79 -11.59 1.77 0.48
CA SER A 79 -12.28 3.06 0.61
C SER A 79 -13.71 3.03 0.04
N LEU A 80 -13.99 2.16 -0.93
CA LEU A 80 -15.31 2.02 -1.57
C LEU A 80 -16.25 1.08 -0.81
N ASP A 81 -15.71 0.05 -0.17
CA ASP A 81 -16.49 -0.98 0.51
C ASP A 81 -15.95 -1.30 1.91
N SER A 82 -16.63 -0.71 2.91
CA SER A 82 -16.35 -0.86 4.34
C SER A 82 -16.50 -2.30 4.87
N SER A 83 -17.10 -3.22 4.11
CA SER A 83 -17.22 -4.63 4.51
C SER A 83 -15.90 -5.39 4.43
N ASN A 84 -14.89 -4.84 3.75
CA ASN A 84 -13.56 -5.45 3.58
C ASN A 84 -12.60 -5.25 4.77
N SER A 85 -13.08 -4.74 5.91
CA SER A 85 -12.23 -4.46 7.08
C SER A 85 -11.45 -5.69 7.60
N SER A 86 -11.99 -6.90 7.43
CA SER A 86 -11.34 -8.14 7.88
C SER A 86 -10.21 -8.63 6.98
N THR A 87 -10.13 -8.19 5.73
CA THR A 87 -9.12 -8.61 4.75
C THR A 87 -7.96 -7.62 4.60
N LEU A 88 -8.05 -6.47 5.27
CA LEU A 88 -6.99 -5.47 5.34
C LEU A 88 -5.83 -5.90 6.21
N LEU A 89 -4.62 -5.64 5.72
CA LEU A 89 -3.40 -5.75 6.49
C LEU A 89 -3.26 -4.55 7.44
N ASP A 90 -2.54 -4.72 8.54
CA ASP A 90 -2.44 -3.65 9.56
C ASP A 90 -1.77 -2.38 9.03
N VAL A 91 -0.82 -2.52 8.10
CA VAL A 91 -0.21 -1.37 7.41
C VAL A 91 -1.20 -0.64 6.50
N GLU A 92 -2.17 -1.34 5.92
CA GLU A 92 -3.23 -0.73 5.09
C GLU A 92 -4.25 0.00 5.98
N LYS A 93 -4.64 -0.62 7.10
CA LYS A 93 -5.50 -0.01 8.12
C LYS A 93 -4.88 1.29 8.64
N TYR A 94 -3.59 1.26 8.99
CA TYR A 94 -2.85 2.45 9.44
C TYR A 94 -2.95 3.62 8.44
N ILE A 95 -2.82 3.34 7.14
CA ILE A 95 -2.95 4.35 6.09
C ILE A 95 -4.38 4.91 6.04
N LEU A 96 -5.39 4.04 6.04
CA LEU A 96 -6.80 4.45 5.96
C LEU A 96 -7.25 5.24 7.20
N ASP A 97 -6.82 4.82 8.38
CA ASP A 97 -7.09 5.54 9.63
C ASP A 97 -6.47 6.94 9.59
N SER A 98 -5.24 7.07 9.09
CA SER A 98 -4.56 8.36 8.91
C SER A 98 -5.28 9.25 7.89
N GLN A 99 -5.82 8.69 6.81
CA GLN A 99 -6.62 9.44 5.82
C GLN A 99 -7.94 9.92 6.42
N LYS A 100 -8.59 9.09 7.24
CA LYS A 100 -9.81 9.47 7.94
C LYS A 100 -9.56 10.61 8.93
N GLU A 101 -8.51 10.52 9.75
CA GLU A 101 -8.12 11.59 10.68
C GLU A 101 -7.84 12.90 9.95
N MET A 102 -7.19 12.84 8.78
CA MET A 102 -6.95 14.00 7.93
C MET A 102 -8.26 14.66 7.45
N GLU A 103 -9.23 13.88 6.98
CA GLU A 103 -10.52 14.42 6.53
C GLU A 103 -11.34 14.98 7.71
N GLU A 104 -11.34 14.31 8.87
CA GLU A 104 -11.99 14.82 10.10
C GLU A 104 -11.40 16.18 10.52
N ARG A 105 -10.07 16.33 10.47
CA ARG A 105 -9.39 17.61 10.74
C ARG A 105 -9.79 18.70 9.75
N LYS A 106 -9.89 18.36 8.47
CA LYS A 106 -10.32 19.29 7.41
C LYS A 106 -11.77 19.74 7.59
N GLU A 107 -12.68 18.82 7.89
CA GLU A 107 -14.08 19.13 8.20
C GLU A 107 -14.20 20.03 9.44
N MET A 108 -13.41 19.74 10.49
CA MET A 108 -13.34 20.59 11.68
C MET A 108 -12.94 22.03 11.31
N ILE A 109 -11.86 22.21 10.57
CA ILE A 109 -11.39 23.55 10.16
C ILE A 109 -12.45 24.26 9.32
N LEU A 110 -13.03 23.58 8.32
CA LEU A 110 -14.10 24.14 7.49
C LEU A 110 -15.31 24.57 8.31
N SER A 111 -15.73 23.76 9.29
CA SER A 111 -16.84 24.10 10.17
C SER A 111 -16.56 25.37 10.98
N ARG A 112 -15.32 25.57 11.46
CA ARG A 112 -14.96 26.78 12.22
C ARG A 112 -14.99 28.03 11.34
N ILE A 113 -14.48 27.93 10.11
CA ILE A 113 -14.53 29.01 9.11
C ILE A 113 -15.99 29.41 8.83
N LEU A 114 -16.84 28.43 8.51
CA LEU A 114 -18.25 28.68 8.18
C LEU A 114 -19.05 29.26 9.36
N ASN A 115 -18.63 28.96 10.60
CA ASN A 115 -19.24 29.50 11.82
C ASN A 115 -18.58 30.81 12.30
N GLY A 116 -17.64 31.39 11.55
CA GLY A 116 -16.97 32.64 11.92
C GLY A 116 -16.09 32.54 13.18
N LYS A 117 -15.60 31.35 13.53
CA LYS A 117 -14.72 31.14 14.69
C LYS A 117 -13.25 31.32 14.28
N PRO A 118 -12.51 32.30 14.83
CA PRO A 118 -11.17 32.66 14.36
C PRO A 118 -10.07 31.70 14.84
N GLU A 119 -10.26 30.99 15.95
CA GLU A 119 -9.32 29.96 16.42
C GLU A 119 -9.55 28.69 15.60
N LEU A 120 -8.65 28.36 14.67
CA LEU A 120 -8.84 27.26 13.71
C LEU A 120 -8.34 25.90 14.23
N LEU A 121 -7.37 25.90 15.12
CA LEU A 121 -6.80 24.72 15.77
C LEU A 121 -7.07 24.84 17.26
N GLY A 122 -7.52 23.77 17.92
CA GLY A 122 -7.67 23.77 19.37
C GLY A 122 -6.29 23.88 20.02
N SER A 123 -6.19 24.65 21.10
CA SER A 123 -4.98 24.82 21.92
C SER A 123 -4.50 23.54 22.64
N HIS A 124 -4.98 22.35 22.23
CA HIS A 124 -4.74 21.06 22.88
C HIS A 124 -3.96 20.04 22.02
N ASP A 125 -3.54 20.42 20.80
CA ASP A 125 -2.75 19.57 19.90
C ASP A 125 -1.22 19.77 20.04
N GLN A 126 -0.72 19.94 21.29
CA GLN A 126 0.71 19.94 21.62
C GLN A 126 1.08 18.77 22.53
#